data_AF-A0A2N4YU76-F1
#
_entry.id   AF-A0A2N4YU76-F1
#
_cell.length_a   1.000
_cell.length_b   1.000
_cell.length_c   1.000
_cell.angle_alpha   90.00
_cell.angle_beta   90.00
_cell.angle_gamma   90.00
#
_symmetry.space_group_name_H-M   'P 1'
#
loop_
_entity.id
_entity.type
_entity.pdbx_description
1 polymer ?
#
loop_
_entity_poly.entity_id
_entity_poly.type
_entity_poly.pdbx_seq_one_letter_code
_entity_poly.pdbx_strand_id
1 'polypeptide(L)'
;DVYRRKDILCNKEIKFKAFLEFAAEDLGADYIATGHYVRRADVDGKSQLLRGLDGNKDQSYFLYTLSHEQIAQSLFPVGELEKPQVRKIAEELDLITAKKKDSTGICFIGERKFRDFLGRYLPAQPGKILTVDGEEIGTHQGLMYHTLGQRKGLGIGGTKEGSEDPWYVVDKDVENNILIVAQGHDHPRLMSVGLIAQQLHWVDREPLQGTLRCTVKTRYRQTDIPCTVTALDEDRIEVRFDEPVAAVTPGQSAVFYLCEVCLGGGIIEQRLPLQS
;
A
#
# COMPACT_ATOMS: atom_id res chain seq x y z
N ASP A 1 -7.39 -3.28 0.08
CA ASP A 1 -6.12 -2.56 0.20
C ASP A 1 -5.41 -2.72 1.54
N VAL A 2 -6.08 -2.67 2.71
CA VAL A 2 -5.50 -2.88 4.08
C VAL A 2 -4.50 -4.07 4.19
N TYR A 3 -4.68 -5.12 3.39
CA TYR A 3 -3.96 -6.40 3.49
C TYR A 3 -2.62 -6.47 2.77
N ARG A 4 -2.31 -5.52 1.88
CA ARG A 4 -1.00 -5.45 1.20
C ARG A 4 0.15 -5.16 2.17
N ARG A 5 -0.15 -4.73 3.40
CA ARG A 5 0.82 -4.65 4.51
C ARG A 5 1.51 -6.00 4.76
N LYS A 6 0.83 -7.12 4.53
CA LYS A 6 1.46 -8.45 4.68
C LYS A 6 2.57 -8.69 3.67
N ASP A 7 2.43 -8.17 2.44
CA ASP A 7 3.48 -8.27 1.42
C ASP A 7 4.69 -7.39 1.79
N ILE A 8 4.43 -6.19 2.33
CA ILE A 8 5.48 -5.30 2.88
C ILE A 8 6.25 -5.99 4.02
N LEU A 9 5.54 -6.54 5.01
CA LEU A 9 6.16 -7.26 6.13
C LEU A 9 6.92 -8.50 5.67
N CYS A 10 6.39 -9.22 4.68
CA CYS A 10 7.08 -10.35 4.08
C CYS A 10 8.40 -9.94 3.43
N ASN A 11 8.44 -8.82 2.71
CA ASN A 11 9.69 -8.31 2.17
C ASN A 11 10.65 -7.92 3.31
N LYS A 12 10.18 -7.15 4.29
CA LYS A 12 10.98 -6.69 5.43
C LYS A 12 11.59 -7.82 6.25
N GLU A 13 10.78 -8.78 6.70
CA GLU A 13 11.19 -9.77 7.70
C GLU A 13 11.68 -11.08 7.07
N ILE A 14 11.17 -11.45 5.89
CA ILE A 14 11.49 -12.74 5.28
C ILE A 14 12.47 -12.56 4.12
N LYS A 15 12.10 -11.82 3.07
CA LYS A 15 12.88 -11.82 1.82
C LYS A 15 14.19 -11.04 1.90
N PHE A 16 14.25 -9.95 2.66
CA PHE A 16 15.44 -9.09 2.74
C PHE A 16 16.06 -9.05 4.14
N LYS A 17 15.59 -9.92 5.03
CA LYS A 17 16.20 -10.15 6.34
C LYS A 17 16.57 -11.62 6.47
N ALA A 18 15.63 -12.50 6.82
CA ALA A 18 15.94 -13.92 7.02
C ALA A 18 16.61 -14.59 5.80
N PHE A 19 16.13 -14.33 4.58
CA PHE A 19 16.76 -14.88 3.37
C PHE A 19 18.11 -14.24 3.06
N LEU A 20 18.28 -12.95 3.34
CA LEU A 20 19.54 -12.25 3.12
C LEU A 20 20.62 -12.74 4.10
N GLU A 21 20.26 -12.85 5.39
CA GLU A 21 21.09 -13.42 6.46
C GLU A 21 21.51 -14.85 6.10
N PHE A 22 20.56 -15.72 5.75
CA PHE A 22 20.85 -17.09 5.31
C PHE A 22 21.76 -17.15 4.07
N ALA A 23 21.53 -16.29 3.07
CA ALA A 23 22.35 -16.27 1.87
C ALA A 23 23.80 -15.86 2.17
N ALA A 24 24.00 -14.89 3.06
CA ALA A 24 25.33 -14.43 3.44
C ALA A 24 26.04 -15.44 4.37
N GLU A 25 25.38 -15.90 5.42
CA GLU A 25 25.99 -16.70 6.49
C GLU A 25 26.12 -18.18 6.12
N ASP A 26 25.09 -18.79 5.55
CA ASP A 26 25.06 -20.23 5.27
C ASP A 26 25.52 -20.58 3.85
N LEU A 27 25.21 -19.73 2.86
CA LEU A 27 25.56 -19.98 1.46
C LEU A 27 26.84 -19.26 1.01
N GLY A 28 27.35 -18.30 1.80
CA GLY A 28 28.51 -17.50 1.44
C GLY A 28 28.30 -16.64 0.18
N ALA A 29 27.07 -16.20 -0.08
CA ALA A 29 26.73 -15.39 -1.25
C ALA A 29 26.97 -13.90 -0.99
N ASP A 30 27.55 -13.21 -1.98
CA ASP A 30 27.77 -11.75 -1.91
C ASP A 30 26.49 -10.93 -2.12
N TYR A 31 25.54 -11.49 -2.89
CA TYR A 31 24.28 -10.82 -3.25
C TYR A 31 23.11 -11.79 -3.28
N ILE A 32 21.92 -11.27 -2.99
CA ILE A 32 20.65 -11.93 -3.35
C ILE A 32 20.03 -11.27 -4.57
N ALA A 33 19.30 -12.05 -5.38
CA ALA A 33 18.53 -11.50 -6.49
C ALA A 33 17.04 -11.84 -6.32
N THR A 34 16.17 -10.90 -6.68
CA THR A 34 14.72 -11.12 -6.63
C THR A 34 14.04 -10.71 -7.93
N GLY A 35 12.88 -11.30 -8.22
CA GLY A 35 12.04 -10.93 -9.35
C GLY A 35 11.18 -9.68 -9.12
N HIS A 36 11.57 -8.78 -8.22
CA HIS A 36 10.84 -7.53 -8.01
C HIS A 36 11.11 -6.55 -9.16
N TYR A 37 10.04 -5.92 -9.66
CA TYR A 37 10.09 -4.85 -10.66
C TYR A 37 10.43 -3.52 -9.98
N VAL A 38 11.67 -3.42 -9.52
CA VAL A 38 12.29 -2.22 -8.94
C VAL A 38 13.71 -2.11 -9.46
N ARG A 39 14.28 -0.91 -9.41
CA ARG A 39 15.67 -0.70 -9.79
C ARG A 39 16.50 -0.32 -8.58
N ARG A 40 17.81 -0.47 -8.72
CA ARG A 40 18.81 -0.02 -7.76
C ARG A 40 19.75 0.93 -8.48
N ALA A 41 20.16 2.00 -7.81
CA ALA A 41 21.27 2.82 -8.24
C ALA A 41 22.19 3.12 -7.05
N ASP A 42 23.50 3.07 -7.28
CA ASP A 42 24.49 3.48 -6.29
C ASP A 42 24.93 4.91 -6.60
N VAL A 43 24.62 5.84 -5.68
CA VAL A 43 24.92 7.28 -5.81
C VAL A 43 25.62 7.72 -4.55
N ASP A 44 26.77 8.41 -4.69
CA ASP A 44 27.58 8.91 -3.57
C ASP A 44 27.90 7.86 -2.50
N GLY A 45 28.11 6.61 -2.92
CA GLY A 45 28.44 5.48 -2.05
C GLY A 45 27.25 4.90 -1.27
N LYS A 46 26.02 5.37 -1.50
CA LYS A 46 24.79 4.79 -0.94
C LYS A 46 23.88 4.23 -2.04
N SER A 47 23.33 3.05 -1.79
CA SER A 47 22.33 2.44 -2.68
C SER A 47 20.96 3.07 -2.48
N GLN A 48 20.32 3.47 -3.58
CA GLN A 48 18.97 4.00 -3.64
C GLN A 48 18.00 2.96 -4.20
N LEU A 49 16.75 2.98 -3.71
CA LEU A 49 15.65 2.22 -4.28
C LEU A 49 14.97 3.07 -5.35
N LEU A 50 14.94 2.57 -6.58
CA LEU A 50 14.29 3.23 -7.70
C LEU A 50 13.04 2.47 -8.15
N ARG A 51 12.11 3.19 -8.76
CA ARG A 51 10.96 2.60 -9.46
C ARG A 51 11.43 1.66 -10.58
N GLY A 52 10.68 0.59 -10.81
CA GLY A 52 10.83 -0.19 -12.05
C GLY A 52 10.41 0.63 -13.28
N LEU A 53 10.98 0.33 -14.45
CA LEU A 53 10.64 1.05 -15.70
C LEU A 53 9.17 0.85 -16.11
N ASP A 54 8.62 -0.35 -15.86
CA ASP A 54 7.19 -0.62 -16.07
C ASP A 54 6.35 -0.02 -14.94
N GLY A 55 5.80 1.17 -15.15
CA GLY A 55 4.96 1.86 -14.16
C GLY A 55 3.71 1.07 -13.71
N ASN A 56 3.22 0.10 -14.49
CA ASN A 56 2.09 -0.76 -14.12
C ASN A 56 2.50 -1.94 -13.22
N LYS A 57 3.80 -2.21 -13.17
CA LYS A 57 4.41 -3.32 -12.45
C LYS A 57 5.42 -2.88 -11.40
N ASP A 58 5.78 -1.60 -11.33
CA ASP A 58 6.64 -1.02 -10.30
C ASP A 58 6.24 -1.52 -8.91
N GLN A 59 7.17 -2.18 -8.23
CA GLN A 59 6.97 -2.80 -6.93
C GLN A 59 7.67 -2.05 -5.79
N SER A 60 8.20 -0.85 -6.04
CA SER A 60 8.90 -0.02 -5.05
C SER A 60 8.06 0.24 -3.81
N TYR A 61 6.74 0.36 -3.98
CA TYR A 61 5.77 0.51 -2.89
C TYR A 61 5.85 -0.60 -1.83
N PHE A 62 6.19 -1.84 -2.22
CA PHE A 62 6.29 -2.95 -1.27
C PHE A 62 7.68 -3.08 -0.61
N LEU A 63 8.65 -2.30 -1.06
CA LEU A 63 10.04 -2.36 -0.62
C LEU A 63 10.48 -1.08 0.11
N TYR A 64 9.55 -0.17 0.43
CA TYR A 64 9.87 1.09 1.12
C TYR A 64 10.57 0.89 2.48
N THR A 65 10.40 -0.28 3.09
CA THR A 65 11.00 -0.59 4.40
C THR A 65 12.47 -0.97 4.32
N LEU A 66 13.00 -1.24 3.12
CA LEU A 66 14.40 -1.68 2.96
C LEU A 66 15.38 -0.55 3.30
N SER A 67 16.56 -0.90 3.81
CA SER A 67 17.69 0.01 3.97
C SER A 67 18.53 0.04 2.70
N HIS A 68 19.30 1.10 2.52
CA HIS A 68 20.36 1.16 1.54
C HIS A 68 21.34 -0.01 1.66
N GLU A 69 21.64 -0.50 2.88
CA GLU A 69 22.49 -1.69 3.09
C GLU A 69 21.84 -2.97 2.51
N GLN A 70 20.56 -3.20 2.80
CA GLN A 70 19.81 -4.34 2.26
C GLN A 70 19.70 -4.26 0.72
N ILE A 71 19.53 -3.04 0.20
CA ILE A 71 19.50 -2.79 -1.26
C ILE A 71 20.89 -3.02 -1.87
N ALA A 72 21.96 -2.61 -1.19
CA ALA A 72 23.34 -2.78 -1.64
C ALA A 72 23.71 -4.26 -1.79
N GLN A 73 23.12 -5.14 -0.99
CA GLN A 73 23.29 -6.59 -1.06
C GLN A 73 22.24 -7.28 -1.96
N SER A 74 21.42 -6.50 -2.68
CA SER A 74 20.34 -7.01 -3.52
C SER A 74 20.51 -6.63 -5.00
N LEU A 75 20.06 -7.53 -5.87
CA LEU A 75 19.97 -7.36 -7.31
C LEU A 75 18.52 -7.47 -7.78
N PHE A 76 18.14 -6.61 -8.73
CA PHE A 76 16.79 -6.55 -9.29
C PHE A 76 16.79 -6.60 -10.82
N PRO A 77 17.14 -7.75 -11.44
CA PRO A 77 17.42 -7.81 -12.87
C PRO A 77 16.23 -7.42 -13.77
N VAL A 78 15.00 -7.61 -13.28
CA VAL A 78 13.78 -7.34 -14.04
C VAL A 78 13.27 -5.90 -13.89
N GLY A 79 13.89 -5.08 -13.05
CA GLY A 79 13.54 -3.67 -12.88
C GLY A 79 13.77 -2.82 -14.12
N GLU A 80 14.76 -3.20 -14.92
CA GLU A 80 15.16 -2.55 -16.17
C GLU A 80 14.35 -3.01 -17.39
N LEU A 81 13.33 -3.84 -17.19
CA LEU A 81 12.57 -4.47 -18.26
C LEU A 81 11.09 -4.23 -18.08
N GLU A 82 10.40 -4.05 -19.20
CA GLU A 82 8.94 -4.10 -19.18
C GLU A 82 8.44 -5.55 -19.02
N LYS A 83 7.28 -5.74 -18.40
CA LYS A 83 6.71 -7.08 -18.21
C LYS A 83 6.58 -7.89 -19.51
N PRO A 84 6.16 -7.31 -20.65
CA PRO A 84 6.13 -8.04 -21.91
C PRO A 84 7.51 -8.52 -22.36
N GLN A 85 8.57 -7.73 -22.12
CA GLN A 85 9.94 -8.13 -22.47
C GLN A 85 10.42 -9.30 -21.62
N VAL A 86 10.14 -9.29 -20.30
CA VAL A 86 10.45 -10.43 -19.42
C VAL A 86 9.76 -11.71 -19.89
N ARG A 87 8.51 -11.62 -20.35
CA ARG A 87 7.77 -12.76 -20.91
C ARG A 87 8.40 -13.26 -22.21
N LYS A 88 8.74 -12.35 -23.11
CA LYS A 88 9.39 -12.66 -24.38
C LYS A 88 10.73 -13.39 -24.18
N ILE A 89 11.59 -12.88 -23.29
CA ILE A 89 12.87 -13.52 -22.95
C ILE A 89 12.63 -14.93 -22.38
N ALA A 90 11.64 -15.10 -21.51
CA ALA A 90 11.32 -16.40 -20.96
C ALA A 90 10.81 -17.39 -22.02
N GLU A 91 10.06 -16.92 -23.03
CA GLU A 91 9.62 -17.75 -24.16
C GLU A 91 10.78 -18.11 -25.10
N GLU A 92 11.67 -17.17 -25.40
CA GLU A 92 12.87 -17.40 -26.23
C GLU A 92 13.86 -18.38 -25.61
N LEU A 93 13.93 -18.42 -24.27
CA LEU A 93 14.75 -19.35 -23.50
C LEU A 93 14.03 -20.67 -23.14
N ASP A 94 12.80 -20.87 -23.66
CA ASP A 94 11.96 -22.06 -23.40
C ASP A 94 11.77 -22.37 -21.89
N LEU A 95 11.60 -21.33 -21.07
CA LEU A 95 11.37 -21.49 -19.64
C LEU A 95 9.93 -21.96 -19.39
N ILE A 96 9.76 -23.00 -18.57
CA ILE A 96 8.44 -23.53 -18.16
C ILE A 96 7.53 -22.47 -17.52
N THR A 97 8.11 -21.39 -16.98
CA THR A 97 7.40 -20.28 -16.32
C THR A 97 6.93 -19.20 -17.30
N ALA A 98 7.33 -19.26 -18.58
CA ALA A 98 7.08 -18.22 -19.57
C ALA A 98 5.60 -17.84 -19.71
N LYS A 99 4.69 -18.83 -19.66
CA LYS A 99 3.23 -18.63 -19.77
C LYS A 99 2.49 -18.69 -18.42
N LYS A 100 3.19 -18.91 -17.31
CA LYS A 100 2.57 -19.04 -15.98
C LYS A 100 1.99 -17.70 -15.54
N LYS A 101 0.71 -17.65 -15.15
CA LYS A 101 0.06 -16.42 -14.64
C LYS A 101 0.84 -15.82 -13.46
N ASP A 102 0.88 -14.50 -13.40
CA ASP A 102 1.47 -13.79 -12.27
C ASP A 102 0.76 -14.19 -10.97
N SER A 103 1.52 -14.37 -9.89
CA SER A 103 0.95 -14.61 -8.57
C SER A 103 0.10 -13.42 -8.14
N THR A 104 -1.04 -13.75 -7.56
CA THR A 104 -2.09 -12.82 -7.16
C THR A 104 -2.52 -13.24 -5.74
N GLY A 105 -2.92 -12.28 -4.91
CA GLY A 105 -3.16 -12.50 -3.47
C GLY A 105 -1.94 -12.22 -2.58
N ILE A 106 -2.00 -12.68 -1.33
CA ILE A 106 -0.99 -12.39 -0.29
C ILE A 106 0.22 -13.32 -0.46
N CYS A 107 1.43 -12.76 -0.36
CA CYS A 107 2.69 -13.51 -0.45
C CYS A 107 2.69 -14.73 0.48
N PHE A 108 3.15 -15.87 -0.03
CA PHE A 108 3.19 -17.19 0.63
C PHE A 108 1.84 -17.83 1.01
N ILE A 109 0.71 -17.14 0.88
CA ILE A 109 -0.63 -17.70 1.15
C ILE A 109 -1.36 -18.08 -0.15
N GLY A 110 -1.15 -17.32 -1.22
CA GLY A 110 -1.78 -17.51 -2.53
C GLY A 110 -3.19 -16.90 -2.65
N GLU A 111 -3.90 -17.24 -3.73
CA GLU A 111 -5.26 -16.76 -3.99
C GLU A 111 -6.28 -17.51 -3.12
N ARG A 112 -6.99 -16.79 -2.25
CA ARG A 112 -8.10 -17.32 -1.45
C ARG A 112 -9.24 -16.32 -1.37
N LYS A 113 -10.47 -16.83 -1.19
CA LYS A 113 -11.61 -15.98 -0.81
C LYS A 113 -11.29 -15.32 0.53
N PHE A 114 -11.14 -14.00 0.49
CA PHE A 114 -10.56 -13.24 1.58
C PHE A 114 -11.39 -13.32 2.87
N ARG A 115 -12.72 -13.18 2.74
CA ARG A 115 -13.67 -13.27 3.86
C ARG A 115 -13.54 -14.61 4.60
N ASP A 116 -13.51 -15.70 3.84
CA ASP A 116 -13.43 -17.06 4.37
C ASP A 116 -12.06 -17.35 5.01
N PHE A 117 -11.00 -16.68 4.55
CA PHE A 117 -9.68 -16.78 5.16
C PHE A 117 -9.62 -16.06 6.51
N LEU A 118 -10.09 -14.80 6.58
CA LEU A 118 -10.11 -14.05 7.83
C LEU A 118 -11.03 -14.66 8.88
N GLY A 119 -12.20 -15.17 8.46
CA GLY A 119 -13.17 -15.77 9.38
C GLY A 119 -12.66 -17.00 10.15
N ARG A 120 -11.51 -17.57 9.75
CA ARG A 120 -10.83 -18.64 10.49
C ARG A 120 -10.07 -18.13 11.73
N TYR A 121 -9.72 -16.85 11.75
CA TYR A 121 -8.84 -16.27 12.77
C TYR A 121 -9.52 -15.16 13.58
N LEU A 122 -10.52 -14.48 13.00
CA LEU A 122 -11.23 -13.39 13.65
C LEU A 122 -12.73 -13.68 13.66
N PRO A 123 -13.41 -13.64 14.82
CA PRO A 123 -14.85 -13.81 14.88
C PRO A 123 -15.54 -12.63 14.19
N ALA A 124 -16.49 -12.94 13.31
CA ALA A 124 -17.33 -11.93 12.67
C ALA A 124 -18.28 -11.31 13.71
N GLN A 125 -18.31 -9.98 13.80
CA GLN A 125 -19.24 -9.24 14.64
C GLN A 125 -20.15 -8.38 13.74
N PRO A 126 -21.36 -8.88 13.39
CA PRO A 126 -22.29 -8.11 12.58
C PRO A 126 -22.68 -6.80 13.27
N GLY A 127 -22.89 -5.77 12.46
CA GLY A 127 -23.20 -4.42 12.94
C GLY A 127 -24.03 -3.65 11.93
N LYS A 128 -24.34 -2.40 12.25
CA LYS A 128 -25.24 -1.56 11.44
C LYS A 128 -24.48 -0.80 10.35
N ILE A 129 -25.13 -0.55 9.23
CA ILE A 129 -24.66 0.37 8.20
C ILE A 129 -25.52 1.63 8.29
N LEU A 130 -24.87 2.76 8.58
CA LEU A 130 -25.52 4.07 8.63
C LEU A 130 -25.05 4.97 7.48
N THR A 131 -25.93 5.85 6.99
CA THR A 131 -25.54 6.97 6.13
C THR A 131 -24.77 8.02 6.92
N VAL A 132 -24.19 8.99 6.22
CA VAL A 132 -23.58 10.17 6.86
C VAL A 132 -24.56 11.00 7.68
N ASP A 133 -25.85 10.90 7.37
CA ASP A 133 -26.97 11.58 8.04
C ASP A 133 -27.56 10.76 9.19
N GLY A 134 -27.02 9.57 9.45
CA GLY A 134 -27.44 8.69 10.56
C GLY A 134 -28.59 7.74 10.24
N GLU A 135 -29.04 7.67 8.99
CA GLU A 135 -30.09 6.73 8.57
C GLU A 135 -29.54 5.30 8.49
N GLU A 136 -30.25 4.34 9.10
CA GLU A 136 -29.90 2.92 8.99
C GLU A 136 -30.39 2.34 7.66
N ILE A 137 -29.46 1.88 6.84
CA ILE A 137 -29.73 1.41 5.47
C ILE A 137 -29.34 -0.06 5.25
N GLY A 138 -28.85 -0.73 6.30
CA GLY A 138 -28.48 -2.14 6.22
C GLY A 138 -27.62 -2.63 7.37
N THR A 139 -27.06 -3.82 7.19
CA THR A 139 -26.15 -4.46 8.16
C THR A 139 -24.90 -4.98 7.47
N HIS A 140 -23.78 -4.98 8.20
CA HIS A 140 -22.52 -5.55 7.73
C HIS A 140 -22.20 -6.84 8.49
N GLN A 141 -21.35 -7.69 7.89
CA GLN A 141 -20.91 -8.95 8.51
C GLN A 141 -19.65 -8.80 9.38
N GLY A 142 -19.10 -7.58 9.47
CA GLY A 142 -18.01 -7.24 10.37
C GLY A 142 -17.14 -6.13 9.78
N LEU A 143 -16.75 -5.14 10.60
CA LEU A 143 -15.99 -3.97 10.14
C LEU A 143 -14.64 -4.32 9.50
N MET A 144 -14.04 -5.45 9.88
CA MET A 144 -12.79 -5.93 9.30
C MET A 144 -12.93 -6.26 7.79
N TYR A 145 -14.12 -6.63 7.32
CA TYR A 145 -14.33 -6.97 5.91
C TYR A 145 -14.46 -5.76 4.98
N HIS A 146 -14.51 -4.55 5.55
CA HIS A 146 -14.69 -3.32 4.82
C HIS A 146 -13.40 -2.49 4.78
N THR A 147 -13.27 -1.55 3.86
CA THR A 147 -12.16 -0.58 3.78
C THR A 147 -12.73 0.75 3.32
N LEU A 148 -12.16 1.89 3.74
CA LEU A 148 -12.60 3.19 3.24
C LEU A 148 -12.51 3.23 1.70
N GLY A 149 -13.48 3.88 1.06
CA GLY A 149 -13.64 3.90 -0.39
C GLY A 149 -14.13 2.60 -1.02
N GLN A 150 -14.47 1.58 -0.23
CA GLN A 150 -15.05 0.34 -0.77
C GLN A 150 -16.46 0.59 -1.28
N ARG A 151 -16.69 0.26 -2.56
CA ARG A 151 -18.00 0.27 -3.22
C ARG A 151 -18.72 -1.09 -3.19
N LYS A 152 -17.99 -2.17 -3.48
CA LYS A 152 -18.58 -3.51 -3.68
C LYS A 152 -18.80 -4.20 -2.33
N GLY A 153 -19.81 -5.07 -2.28
CA GLY A 153 -20.06 -5.95 -1.12
C GLY A 153 -20.73 -5.25 0.08
N LEU A 154 -21.36 -4.09 -0.15
CA LEU A 154 -22.17 -3.41 0.87
C LEU A 154 -23.60 -3.95 0.95
N GLY A 155 -24.12 -4.54 -0.14
CA GLY A 155 -25.47 -5.12 -0.15
C GLY A 155 -26.60 -4.08 -0.09
N ILE A 156 -26.30 -2.81 -0.35
CA ILE A 156 -27.24 -1.68 -0.33
C ILE A 156 -27.80 -1.49 -1.74
N GLY A 157 -29.12 -1.54 -1.88
CA GLY A 157 -29.83 -1.18 -3.13
C GLY A 157 -30.09 0.33 -3.24
N GLY A 158 -30.64 0.80 -4.35
CA GLY A 158 -31.06 2.21 -4.49
C GLY A 158 -32.16 2.55 -3.47
N THR A 159 -31.98 3.63 -2.71
CA THR A 159 -32.99 4.16 -1.78
C THR A 159 -33.95 5.10 -2.53
N LYS A 160 -35.19 5.26 -2.07
CA LYS A 160 -36.18 6.15 -2.71
C LYS A 160 -35.76 7.63 -2.70
N GLU A 161 -34.91 8.03 -1.76
CA GLU A 161 -34.48 9.42 -1.52
C GLU A 161 -33.00 9.66 -1.85
N GLY A 162 -32.27 8.61 -2.26
CA GLY A 162 -30.85 8.73 -2.62
C GLY A 162 -30.64 9.14 -4.08
N SER A 163 -29.46 9.70 -4.36
CA SER A 163 -28.96 9.83 -5.73
C SER A 163 -28.82 8.44 -6.40
N GLU A 164 -28.78 8.37 -7.73
CA GLU A 164 -28.46 7.12 -8.44
C GLU A 164 -26.98 6.69 -8.26
N ASP A 165 -26.19 7.49 -7.53
CA ASP A 165 -24.78 7.23 -7.32
C ASP A 165 -24.53 6.03 -6.40
N PRO A 166 -23.43 5.29 -6.66
CA PRO A 166 -23.05 4.16 -5.83
C PRO A 166 -22.64 4.58 -4.42
N TRP A 167 -22.94 3.72 -3.46
CA TRP A 167 -22.50 3.84 -2.07
C TRP A 167 -21.02 3.49 -1.89
N TYR A 168 -20.34 4.24 -1.04
CA TYR A 168 -18.96 4.03 -0.63
C TYR A 168 -18.85 4.06 0.90
N VAL A 169 -17.98 3.23 1.45
CA VAL A 169 -17.58 3.34 2.87
C VAL A 169 -16.78 4.62 3.08
N VAL A 170 -17.26 5.51 3.94
CA VAL A 170 -16.59 6.79 4.25
C VAL A 170 -16.04 6.84 5.67
N ASP A 171 -16.52 5.97 6.57
CA ASP A 171 -15.96 5.85 7.91
C ASP A 171 -16.25 4.49 8.57
N LYS A 172 -15.58 4.25 9.70
CA LYS A 172 -15.83 3.10 10.58
C LYS A 172 -15.80 3.55 12.03
N ASP A 173 -16.92 3.40 12.70
CA ASP A 173 -17.00 3.55 14.15
C ASP A 173 -16.77 2.19 14.80
N VAL A 174 -15.54 1.99 15.27
CA VAL A 174 -15.11 0.73 15.88
C VAL A 174 -15.75 0.53 17.26
N GLU A 175 -16.00 1.61 18.00
CA GLU A 175 -16.55 1.56 19.35
C GLU A 175 -18.02 1.11 19.31
N ASN A 176 -18.81 1.69 18.40
CA ASN A 176 -20.22 1.37 18.25
C ASN A 176 -20.50 0.24 17.24
N ASN A 177 -19.46 -0.30 16.60
CA ASN A 177 -19.55 -1.31 15.53
C ASN A 177 -20.49 -0.87 14.37
N ILE A 178 -20.26 0.36 13.87
CA ILE A 178 -21.05 0.97 12.79
C ILE A 178 -20.18 1.23 11.56
N LEU A 179 -20.68 0.83 10.40
CA LEU A 179 -20.10 1.18 9.10
C LEU A 179 -20.82 2.42 8.54
N ILE A 180 -20.07 3.49 8.29
CA ILE A 180 -20.65 4.74 7.77
C ILE A 180 -20.40 4.81 6.27
N VAL A 181 -21.46 5.09 5.50
CA VAL A 181 -21.40 5.18 4.03
C VAL A 181 -21.96 6.49 3.50
N ALA A 182 -21.52 6.86 2.30
CA ALA A 182 -22.05 7.99 1.55
C ALA A 182 -22.18 7.64 0.06
N GLN A 183 -22.98 8.40 -0.69
CA GLN A 183 -23.07 8.27 -2.14
C GLN A 183 -22.08 9.18 -2.85
N GLY A 184 -21.58 8.72 -4.00
CA GLY A 184 -20.64 9.47 -4.83
C GLY A 184 -19.18 9.24 -4.44
N HIS A 185 -18.31 9.14 -5.45
CA HIS A 185 -16.87 8.94 -5.22
C HIS A 185 -16.18 10.19 -4.67
N ASP A 186 -16.75 11.36 -4.94
CA ASP A 186 -16.18 12.66 -4.57
C ASP A 186 -16.84 13.24 -3.32
N HIS A 187 -17.56 12.41 -2.55
CA HIS A 187 -18.24 12.84 -1.34
C HIS A 187 -17.23 13.46 -0.35
N PRO A 188 -17.47 14.67 0.21
CA PRO A 188 -16.50 15.37 1.06
C PRO A 188 -15.95 14.53 2.22
N ARG A 189 -16.80 13.72 2.86
CA ARG A 189 -16.41 12.81 3.97
C ARG A 189 -15.46 11.66 3.55
N LEU A 190 -15.34 11.40 2.25
CA LEU A 190 -14.37 10.44 1.71
C LEU A 190 -13.01 11.11 1.43
N MET A 191 -12.98 12.44 1.30
CA MET A 191 -11.81 13.22 0.94
C MET A 191 -10.99 13.60 2.17
N SER A 192 -9.67 13.60 2.01
CA SER A 192 -8.71 14.01 3.03
C SER A 192 -7.73 15.02 2.44
N VAL A 193 -7.37 16.04 3.22
CA VAL A 193 -6.35 17.05 2.84
C VAL A 193 -4.93 16.61 3.22
N GLY A 194 -4.82 15.47 3.90
CA GLY A 194 -3.53 14.96 4.36
C GLY A 194 -3.66 13.72 5.22
N LEU A 195 -2.56 13.35 5.86
CA LEU A 195 -2.48 12.24 6.80
C LEU A 195 -1.37 12.45 7.83
N ILE A 196 -1.40 11.67 8.91
CA ILE A 196 -0.29 11.45 9.82
C ILE A 196 0.19 10.01 9.60
N ALA A 197 1.49 9.84 9.37
CA ALA A 197 2.12 8.53 9.25
C ALA A 197 3.09 8.28 10.40
N GLN A 198 3.16 7.02 10.84
CA GLN A 198 4.06 6.52 11.88
C GLN A 198 4.82 5.26 11.42
N GLN A 199 5.67 4.66 12.25
CA GLN A 199 6.48 3.47 11.87
C GLN A 199 7.30 3.76 10.62
N LEU A 200 8.07 4.84 10.68
CA LEU A 200 8.78 5.39 9.53
C LEU A 200 9.99 4.54 9.16
N HIS A 201 10.17 4.36 7.85
CA HIS A 201 11.33 3.71 7.28
C HIS A 201 11.83 4.54 6.10
N TRP A 202 13.00 5.13 6.23
CA TRP A 202 13.70 5.86 5.17
C TRP A 202 14.79 4.98 4.57
N VAL A 203 14.87 4.92 3.24
CA VAL A 203 15.79 4.02 2.53
C VAL A 203 17.25 4.34 2.89
N ASP A 204 17.60 5.61 2.92
CA ASP A 204 18.92 6.11 3.34
C ASP A 204 19.23 5.94 4.83
N ARG A 205 18.23 5.57 5.64
CA ARG A 205 18.27 5.48 7.11
C ARG A 205 18.56 6.81 7.80
N GLU A 206 18.25 7.91 7.13
CA GLU A 206 18.34 9.25 7.71
C GLU A 206 16.91 9.77 7.97
N PRO A 207 16.56 10.08 9.23
CA PRO A 207 15.24 10.59 9.54
C PRO A 207 15.05 11.98 8.93
N LEU A 208 13.89 12.22 8.35
CA LEU A 208 13.52 13.54 7.84
C LEU A 208 13.58 14.59 8.96
N GLN A 209 14.29 15.68 8.70
CA GLN A 209 14.30 16.88 9.54
C GLN A 209 13.59 18.02 8.80
N GLY A 210 12.66 18.70 9.48
CA GLY A 210 11.92 19.82 8.89
C GLY A 210 10.91 19.38 7.84
N THR A 211 10.97 19.98 6.65
CA THR A 211 9.96 19.84 5.60
C THR A 211 10.56 19.37 4.29
N LEU A 212 9.86 18.46 3.61
CA LEU A 212 10.22 17.92 2.30
C LEU A 212 9.07 18.04 1.32
N ARG A 213 9.38 18.52 0.11
CA ARG A 213 8.46 18.52 -1.03
C ARG A 213 8.67 17.26 -1.87
N CYS A 214 7.64 16.44 -2.03
CA CYS A 214 7.75 15.16 -2.75
C CYS A 214 6.38 14.70 -3.27
N THR A 215 6.31 13.45 -3.74
CA THR A 215 5.02 12.79 -4.00
C THR A 215 4.81 11.62 -3.05
N VAL A 216 3.54 11.26 -2.81
CA VAL A 216 3.14 10.13 -1.97
C VAL A 216 2.17 9.21 -2.69
N LYS A 217 2.27 7.90 -2.42
CA LYS A 217 1.22 6.92 -2.69
C LYS A 217 0.63 6.44 -1.38
N THR A 218 -0.68 6.54 -1.21
CA THR A 218 -1.43 6.04 -0.03
C THR A 218 -2.01 4.64 -0.26
N ARG A 219 -1.88 4.11 -1.48
CA ARG A 219 -2.17 2.72 -1.85
C ARG A 219 -1.35 2.30 -3.07
N TYR A 220 -1.15 0.99 -3.22
CA TYR A 220 -0.48 0.43 -4.39
C TYR A 220 -1.24 0.76 -5.69
N ARG A 221 -0.51 1.13 -6.75
CA ARG A 221 -1.03 1.55 -8.07
C ARG A 221 -1.85 2.84 -8.09
N GLN A 222 -1.85 3.60 -6.99
CA GLN A 222 -2.32 4.98 -7.06
C GLN A 222 -1.34 5.81 -7.91
N THR A 223 -1.86 6.80 -8.62
CA THR A 223 -1.03 7.88 -9.18
C THR A 223 -0.31 8.60 -8.05
N ASP A 224 0.85 9.18 -8.35
CA ASP A 224 1.59 9.99 -7.40
C ASP A 224 0.77 11.24 -7.02
N ILE A 225 0.70 11.51 -5.72
CA ILE A 225 0.03 12.69 -5.17
C ILE A 225 1.10 13.69 -4.75
N PRO A 226 1.16 14.89 -5.35
CA PRO A 226 2.00 15.97 -4.85
C PRO A 226 1.66 16.32 -3.40
N CYS A 227 2.69 16.37 -2.56
CA CYS A 227 2.51 16.64 -1.14
C CYS A 227 3.72 17.31 -0.50
N THR A 228 3.46 17.91 0.66
CA THR A 228 4.49 18.44 1.56
C THR A 228 4.49 17.61 2.83
N VAL A 229 5.64 17.03 3.16
CA VAL A 229 5.87 16.21 4.36
C VAL A 229 6.59 17.05 5.39
N THR A 230 6.10 17.08 6.63
CA THR A 230 6.73 17.79 7.75
C THR A 230 6.95 16.83 8.90
N ALA A 231 8.17 16.82 9.45
CA ALA A 231 8.48 16.06 10.66
C ALA A 231 7.70 16.63 11.86
N LEU A 232 6.93 15.77 12.54
CA LEU A 232 6.26 16.12 13.78
C LEU A 232 7.11 15.74 14.99
N ASP A 233 7.67 14.53 14.96
CA ASP A 233 8.59 13.99 15.96
C ASP A 233 9.44 12.86 15.35
N GLU A 234 10.15 12.09 16.18
CA GLU A 234 11.08 11.04 15.74
C GLU A 234 10.43 9.89 14.95
N ASP A 235 9.15 9.59 15.20
CA ASP A 235 8.44 8.48 14.52
C ASP A 235 7.20 8.95 13.77
N ARG A 236 6.86 10.25 13.77
CA ARG A 236 5.68 10.77 13.08
C ARG A 236 5.97 11.91 12.13
N ILE A 237 5.26 11.87 11.00
CA ILE A 237 5.24 12.93 10.00
C ILE A 237 3.80 13.32 9.69
N GLU A 238 3.61 14.62 9.44
CA GLU A 238 2.41 15.16 8.81
C GLU A 238 2.62 15.25 7.31
N VAL A 239 1.65 14.79 6.53
CA VAL A 239 1.66 14.90 5.07
C VAL A 239 0.46 15.73 4.67
N ARG A 240 0.70 16.84 3.97
CA ARG A 240 -0.34 17.69 3.37
C ARG A 240 -0.34 17.50 1.87
N PHE A 241 -1.49 17.12 1.31
CA PHE A 241 -1.64 16.99 -0.13
C PHE A 241 -1.92 18.37 -0.74
N ASP A 242 -1.53 18.54 -2.00
CA ASP A 242 -1.91 19.74 -2.76
C ASP A 242 -3.41 19.80 -3.05
N GLU A 243 -3.99 18.64 -3.32
CA GLU A 243 -5.40 18.47 -3.63
C GLU A 243 -5.99 17.39 -2.71
N PRO A 244 -7.29 17.48 -2.35
CA PRO A 244 -7.94 16.46 -1.54
C PRO A 244 -7.87 15.07 -2.17
N VAL A 245 -7.54 14.05 -1.36
CA VAL A 245 -7.38 12.65 -1.79
C VAL A 245 -8.48 11.80 -1.20
N ALA A 246 -9.15 11.03 -2.07
CA ALA A 246 -10.18 10.09 -1.66
C ALA A 246 -9.60 8.88 -0.90
N ALA A 247 -10.36 8.42 0.11
CA ALA A 247 -10.20 7.11 0.75
C ALA A 247 -8.82 6.84 1.40
N VAL A 248 -8.18 7.88 1.94
CA VAL A 248 -6.99 7.71 2.79
C VAL A 248 -7.34 6.85 3.99
N THR A 249 -6.73 5.67 4.08
CA THR A 249 -7.14 4.61 5.01
C THR A 249 -6.06 4.36 6.07
N PRO A 250 -6.34 4.61 7.36
CA PRO A 250 -5.48 4.17 8.45
C PRO A 250 -5.11 2.69 8.39
N GLY A 251 -3.85 2.37 8.67
CA GLY A 251 -3.26 1.04 8.56
C GLY A 251 -2.72 0.68 7.16
N GLN A 252 -2.97 1.51 6.14
CA GLN A 252 -2.23 1.45 4.87
C GLN A 252 -0.85 2.09 4.97
N SER A 253 -0.01 1.87 3.97
CA SER A 253 1.28 2.53 3.88
C SER A 253 1.17 3.82 3.07
N ALA A 254 1.88 4.85 3.53
CA ALA A 254 2.19 6.04 2.75
C ALA A 254 3.65 5.91 2.31
N VAL A 255 3.89 5.85 1.00
CA VAL A 255 5.24 5.70 0.42
C VAL A 255 5.59 6.95 -0.36
N PHE A 256 6.76 7.53 -0.07
CA PHE A 256 7.21 8.82 -0.58
C PHE A 256 8.24 8.65 -1.68
N TYR A 257 8.16 9.52 -2.68
CA TYR A 257 9.00 9.48 -3.85
C TYR A 257 9.52 10.86 -4.23
N LEU A 258 10.77 10.91 -4.66
CA LEU A 258 11.35 12.04 -5.37
C LEU A 258 11.68 11.57 -6.78
N CYS A 259 10.83 11.95 -7.74
CA CYS A 259 10.89 11.44 -9.12
C CYS A 259 10.86 9.89 -9.14
N GLU A 260 11.97 9.27 -9.56
CA GLU A 260 12.11 7.81 -9.61
C GLU A 260 12.58 7.19 -8.30
N VAL A 261 13.08 7.99 -7.36
CA VAL A 261 13.65 7.51 -6.10
C VAL A 261 12.51 7.27 -5.10
N CYS A 262 12.41 6.04 -4.59
CA CYS A 262 11.62 5.71 -3.41
C CYS A 262 12.42 6.13 -2.18
N LEU A 263 11.93 7.16 -1.48
CA LEU A 263 12.60 7.70 -0.30
C LEU A 263 12.38 6.80 0.92
N GLY A 264 11.25 6.09 0.95
CA GLY A 264 10.79 5.37 2.12
C GLY A 264 9.30 5.56 2.33
N GLY A 265 8.84 5.33 3.55
CA GLY A 265 7.42 5.38 3.87
C GLY A 265 7.11 5.08 5.33
N GLY A 266 5.83 5.09 5.64
CA GLY A 266 5.29 4.78 6.96
C GLY A 266 3.90 4.18 6.88
N ILE A 267 3.33 3.88 8.04
CA ILE A 267 1.96 3.44 8.20
C ILE A 267 1.08 4.65 8.50
N ILE A 268 0.03 4.82 7.72
CA ILE A 268 -1.00 5.85 7.93
C ILE A 268 -1.66 5.56 9.29
N GLU A 269 -1.46 6.44 10.25
CA GLU A 269 -2.11 6.39 11.56
C GLU A 269 -3.46 7.09 11.51
N GLN A 270 -3.48 8.29 10.92
CA GLN A 270 -4.64 9.16 10.92
C GLN A 270 -4.80 9.81 9.55
N ARG A 271 -6.05 9.97 9.10
CA ARG A 271 -6.39 10.84 7.96
C ARG A 271 -6.68 12.25 8.47
N LEU A 272 -6.34 13.27 7.69
CA LEU A 272 -6.74 14.65 7.93
C LEU A 272 -7.97 14.95 7.05
N PRO A 273 -9.20 14.95 7.60
CA PRO A 273 -10.40 15.08 6.80
C PRO A 273 -10.49 16.45 6.11
N LEU A 274 -11.16 16.51 4.97
CA LEU A 274 -11.58 17.79 4.39
C LEU A 274 -12.57 18.45 5.36
N GLN A 275 -12.27 19.67 5.80
CA GLN A 275 -13.21 20.45 6.61
C GLN A 275 -14.37 20.88 5.72
N SER A 276 -15.59 20.63 6.20
CA SER A 276 -16.86 21.06 5.59
C SER A 276 -17.10 22.54 5.82
#